data_AF-A0A3N7BX92-F1
#
_entry.id   AF-A0A3N7BX92-F1
#
_cell.length_a   1.000
_cell.length_b   1.000
_cell.length_c   1.000
_cell.angle_alpha   90.00
_cell.angle_beta   90.00
_cell.angle_gamma   90.00
#
_symmetry.space_group_name_H-M   'P 1'
#
loop_
_entity.id
_entity.type
_entity.pdbx_description
1 polymer ?
#
loop_
_entity_poly.entity_id
_entity_poly.type
_entity_poly.pdbx_seq_one_letter_code
_entity_poly.pdbx_strand_id
1 'polypeptide(L)'
;MAQVNVLVPDIGDFKDVAIIELLVKVGDTVAVDQSLITVESDKASMEIPSSHAGVVKEIKVALGDKINQGTVLLALESADSAAVAAAPAAAPAAAAPVAAAAAAPVVAPTAASYSGAADLHCDLLVLGAGPGGYSAAFRAADLGLNVVLVERYATLGGVCLNVGCIPSKALLHVAAVMDEVSHLGDLGVDFGAPTVNVDKLRGHKEKVISKLTGGLAAMAKMRKVTTVRGYGHFLDANHVEVEETTGDAQEKTGAKKTIHFKQAIIAAGSQAVRLPFLPDDERIVDSTGALALKGTPKKMLIIGGGIIGLEMGTVYSTLGARLDVVEMLDGLMQGADRDLVKVWQKMNAKRFDNIMLKTKTVGATATPEGIKVQFEGLDGSKSEGTYDLVLQAVGRTPNGKKIAADKAGVAVTDRGFINVDVQMRTNVPHIFAIGDVVGQPMLAHKAVHEAHVAAEVAAGAILGDAHLSKSQFDARVIPSVAYTDPEVAWVGLTEDQAKAQGIKVKKGLFPWTASGRAIANGRDEGFTKLLFDDSPEAHGHGKILGGGIVGTHAGDMIGEIALAIEMGADAVDIGKTIHPHPTLGESIGMAAEVAHGSCTDLPPARK
;
A
#
# COMPACT_ATOMS: atom_id res chain seq x y z
N MET A 1 -6.37 -44.88 -22.49
CA MET A 1 -6.77 -43.83 -21.54
C MET A 1 -8.25 -43.58 -21.76
N ALA A 2 -9.06 -43.56 -20.70
CA ALA A 2 -10.51 -43.39 -20.83
C ALA A 2 -10.83 -41.90 -21.01
N GLN A 3 -11.57 -41.56 -22.07
CA GLN A 3 -12.11 -40.22 -22.23
C GLN A 3 -13.43 -40.12 -21.46
N VAL A 4 -13.53 -39.12 -20.58
CA VAL A 4 -14.72 -38.84 -19.78
C VAL A 4 -15.33 -37.53 -20.27
N ASN A 5 -16.60 -37.57 -20.68
CA ASN A 5 -17.33 -36.36 -21.07
C ASN A 5 -17.90 -35.69 -19.81
N VAL A 6 -17.63 -34.40 -19.64
CA VAL A 6 -18.24 -33.59 -18.59
C VAL A 6 -19.55 -33.00 -19.13
N LEU A 7 -20.65 -33.24 -18.41
CA LEU A 7 -21.99 -32.78 -18.77
C LEU A 7 -22.39 -31.59 -17.91
N VAL A 8 -23.28 -30.74 -18.44
CA VAL A 8 -23.97 -29.70 -17.67
C VAL A 8 -24.75 -30.37 -16.52
N PRO A 9 -24.48 -30.03 -15.25
CA PRO A 9 -25.19 -30.57 -14.09
C PRO A 9 -26.64 -30.07 -14.05
N ASP A 10 -27.40 -30.50 -13.06
CA ASP A 10 -28.72 -29.92 -12.81
C ASP A 10 -28.57 -28.42 -12.49
N ILE A 11 -29.09 -27.57 -13.38
CA ILE A 11 -29.07 -26.12 -13.24
C ILE A 11 -30.40 -25.57 -12.71
N GLY A 12 -31.38 -26.41 -12.36
CA GLY A 12 -32.73 -26.00 -11.94
C GLY A 12 -33.70 -25.78 -13.11
N ASP A 13 -34.77 -24.99 -12.91
CA ASP A 13 -35.85 -24.77 -13.91
C ASP A 13 -35.45 -23.94 -15.15
N PHE A 14 -34.15 -23.66 -15.35
CA PHE A 14 -33.67 -22.85 -16.47
C PHE A 14 -33.51 -23.70 -17.73
N LYS A 15 -34.10 -23.22 -18.84
CA LYS A 15 -33.95 -23.79 -20.17
C LYS A 15 -33.20 -22.80 -21.06
N ASP A 16 -32.28 -23.30 -21.86
CA ASP A 16 -31.52 -22.54 -22.88
C ASP A 16 -30.69 -21.38 -22.30
N VAL A 17 -29.78 -21.67 -21.36
CA VAL A 17 -28.84 -20.68 -20.80
C VAL A 17 -27.66 -20.43 -21.73
N ALA A 18 -27.23 -19.17 -21.86
CA ALA A 18 -26.17 -18.77 -22.78
C ALA A 18 -24.80 -18.78 -22.11
N ILE A 19 -23.77 -19.29 -22.80
CA ILE A 19 -22.38 -19.24 -22.31
C ILE A 19 -21.83 -17.83 -22.50
N ILE A 20 -21.50 -17.16 -21.40
CA ILE A 20 -20.91 -15.81 -21.42
C ILE A 20 -19.39 -15.82 -21.20
N GLU A 21 -18.82 -16.95 -20.73
CA GLU A 21 -17.37 -17.09 -20.53
C GLU A 21 -16.92 -18.56 -20.56
N LEU A 22 -15.75 -18.83 -21.16
CA LEU A 22 -15.05 -20.12 -21.07
C LEU A 22 -13.83 -19.96 -20.14
N LEU A 23 -13.83 -20.68 -19.01
CA LEU A 23 -12.81 -20.54 -17.96
C LEU A 23 -11.64 -21.52 -18.11
N VAL A 24 -11.72 -22.45 -19.06
CA VAL A 24 -10.69 -23.46 -19.36
C VAL A 24 -10.37 -23.52 -20.84
N LYS A 25 -9.16 -23.99 -21.18
CA LYS A 25 -8.68 -24.21 -22.55
C LYS A 25 -8.22 -25.65 -22.76
N VAL A 26 -8.18 -26.09 -24.02
CA VAL A 26 -7.61 -27.40 -24.38
C VAL A 26 -6.15 -27.47 -23.92
N GLY A 27 -5.80 -28.50 -23.15
CA GLY A 27 -4.50 -28.69 -22.53
C GLY A 27 -4.46 -28.37 -21.03
N ASP A 28 -5.49 -27.70 -20.49
CA ASP A 28 -5.54 -27.37 -19.06
C ASP A 28 -5.81 -28.62 -18.22
N THR A 29 -5.20 -28.67 -17.03
CA THR A 29 -5.51 -29.68 -16.00
C THR A 29 -6.60 -29.13 -15.10
N VAL A 30 -7.70 -29.87 -14.99
CA VAL A 30 -8.91 -29.48 -14.25
C VAL A 30 -9.10 -30.40 -13.05
N ALA A 31 -9.45 -29.85 -11.89
CA ALA A 31 -9.85 -30.59 -10.70
C ALA A 31 -11.38 -30.77 -10.62
N VAL A 32 -11.85 -31.74 -9.82
CA VAL A 32 -13.27 -31.82 -9.46
C VAL A 32 -13.70 -30.52 -8.78
N ASP A 33 -14.90 -30.04 -9.09
CA ASP A 33 -15.50 -28.78 -8.62
C ASP A 33 -14.86 -27.48 -9.15
N GLN A 34 -13.87 -27.57 -10.04
CA GLN A 34 -13.32 -26.38 -10.71
C GLN A 34 -14.27 -25.86 -11.79
N SER A 35 -14.58 -24.56 -11.74
CA SER A 35 -15.43 -23.88 -12.72
C SER A 35 -14.89 -23.99 -14.15
N LEU A 36 -15.74 -24.43 -15.07
CA LEU A 36 -15.40 -24.67 -16.48
C LEU A 36 -15.87 -23.53 -17.38
N ILE A 37 -17.08 -23.05 -17.15
CA ILE A 37 -17.74 -21.99 -17.93
C ILE A 37 -18.65 -21.16 -17.03
N THR A 38 -18.94 -19.95 -17.47
CA THR A 38 -19.96 -19.09 -16.87
C THR A 38 -21.14 -18.99 -17.82
N VAL A 39 -22.35 -19.26 -17.31
CA VAL A 39 -23.60 -19.15 -18.05
C VAL A 39 -24.47 -18.03 -17.48
N GLU A 40 -25.27 -17.41 -18.32
CA GLU A 40 -26.22 -16.37 -17.94
C GLU A 40 -27.66 -16.78 -18.27
N SER A 41 -28.53 -16.57 -17.29
CA SER A 41 -29.99 -16.65 -17.42
C SER A 41 -30.62 -15.26 -17.26
N ASP A 42 -31.92 -15.15 -17.48
CA ASP A 42 -32.70 -13.93 -17.24
C ASP A 42 -32.69 -13.45 -15.78
N LYS A 43 -32.22 -14.27 -14.84
CA LYS A 43 -32.28 -14.01 -13.38
C LYS A 43 -30.93 -14.02 -12.68
N ALA A 44 -29.91 -14.67 -13.22
CA ALA A 44 -28.59 -14.79 -12.60
C ALA A 44 -27.54 -15.32 -13.58
N SER A 45 -26.28 -14.98 -13.33
CA SER A 45 -25.10 -15.65 -13.90
C SER A 45 -24.61 -16.73 -12.93
N MET A 46 -24.24 -17.89 -13.44
CA MET A 46 -23.81 -19.05 -12.65
C MET A 46 -22.59 -19.71 -13.31
N GLU A 47 -21.65 -20.18 -12.49
CA GLU A 47 -20.53 -20.98 -12.97
C GLU A 47 -20.87 -22.48 -12.95
N ILE A 48 -20.45 -23.21 -13.97
CA ILE A 48 -20.65 -24.66 -14.05
C ILE A 48 -19.34 -25.37 -13.71
N PRO A 49 -19.28 -26.13 -12.59
CA PRO A 49 -18.08 -26.85 -12.18
C PRO A 49 -17.86 -28.16 -12.94
N SER A 50 -16.62 -28.65 -12.93
CA SER A 50 -16.24 -29.95 -13.49
C SER A 50 -16.65 -31.10 -12.57
N SER A 51 -17.26 -32.14 -13.12
CA SER A 51 -17.60 -33.37 -12.38
C SER A 51 -16.44 -34.35 -12.22
N HIS A 52 -15.33 -34.17 -12.96
CA HIS A 52 -14.18 -35.08 -12.95
C HIS A 52 -12.86 -34.29 -13.02
N ALA A 53 -11.79 -34.89 -12.52
CA ALA A 53 -10.43 -34.38 -12.71
C ALA A 53 -9.78 -34.99 -13.96
N GLY A 54 -8.98 -34.20 -14.67
CA GLY A 54 -8.27 -34.68 -15.87
C GLY A 54 -7.72 -33.54 -16.72
N VAL A 55 -7.13 -33.88 -17.87
CA VAL A 55 -6.65 -32.91 -18.85
C VAL A 55 -7.69 -32.68 -19.93
N VAL A 56 -8.02 -31.43 -20.22
CA VAL A 56 -8.98 -31.04 -21.26
C VAL A 56 -8.42 -31.38 -22.63
N LYS A 57 -9.06 -32.29 -23.36
CA LYS A 57 -8.67 -32.67 -24.72
C LYS A 57 -9.42 -31.90 -25.79
N GLU A 58 -10.69 -31.63 -25.53
CA GLU A 58 -11.59 -31.02 -26.49
C GLU A 58 -12.69 -30.27 -25.74
N ILE A 59 -12.96 -29.04 -26.13
CA ILE A 59 -14.11 -28.25 -25.66
C ILE A 59 -15.16 -28.31 -26.76
N LYS A 60 -16.39 -28.71 -26.42
CA LYS A 60 -17.47 -28.97 -27.38
C LYS A 60 -18.50 -27.85 -27.46
N VAL A 61 -18.25 -26.75 -26.77
CA VAL A 61 -19.11 -25.57 -26.69
C VAL A 61 -18.30 -24.30 -26.95
N ALA A 62 -18.95 -23.28 -27.50
CA ALA A 62 -18.36 -21.98 -27.80
C ALA A 62 -19.04 -20.86 -27.00
N LEU A 63 -18.36 -19.71 -26.91
CA LEU A 63 -18.93 -18.50 -26.34
C LEU A 63 -20.19 -18.10 -27.10
N GLY A 64 -21.30 -17.88 -26.40
CA GLY A 64 -22.61 -17.55 -26.98
C GLY A 64 -23.51 -18.75 -27.29
N ASP A 65 -23.04 -19.99 -27.14
CA ASP A 65 -23.87 -21.18 -27.31
C ASP A 65 -24.96 -21.26 -26.21
N LYS A 66 -26.12 -21.79 -26.59
CA LYS A 66 -27.21 -22.10 -25.63
C LYS A 66 -27.14 -23.55 -25.23
N ILE A 67 -27.06 -23.82 -23.93
CA ILE A 67 -26.90 -25.17 -23.37
C ILE A 67 -28.02 -25.51 -22.38
N ASN A 68 -28.25 -26.81 -22.20
CA ASN A 68 -29.25 -27.36 -21.28
C ASN A 68 -28.62 -28.41 -20.36
N GLN A 69 -29.31 -28.80 -19.29
CA GLN A 69 -28.90 -29.93 -18.45
C GLN A 69 -28.58 -31.16 -19.31
N GLY A 70 -27.42 -31.78 -19.06
CA GLY A 70 -26.94 -32.94 -19.81
C GLY A 70 -26.22 -32.63 -21.12
N THR A 71 -26.09 -31.36 -21.55
CA THR A 71 -25.24 -30.99 -22.69
C THR A 71 -23.77 -31.30 -22.38
N VAL A 72 -23.02 -31.85 -23.34
CA VAL A 72 -21.59 -32.14 -23.18
C VAL A 72 -20.78 -30.85 -23.31
N LEU A 73 -20.04 -30.49 -22.26
CA LEU A 73 -19.20 -29.29 -22.24
C LEU A 73 -17.82 -29.54 -22.85
N LEU A 74 -17.15 -30.59 -22.38
CA LEU A 74 -15.77 -30.93 -22.78
C LEU A 74 -15.48 -32.41 -22.53
N ALA A 75 -14.40 -32.91 -23.14
CA ALA A 75 -13.86 -34.24 -22.91
C ALA A 75 -12.54 -34.16 -22.12
N LEU A 76 -12.49 -34.86 -20.99
CA LEU A 76 -11.30 -35.03 -20.15
C LEU A 76 -10.64 -36.38 -20.42
N GLU A 77 -9.32 -36.42 -20.34
CA GLU A 77 -8.56 -37.67 -20.23
C GLU A 77 -8.32 -37.98 -18.74
N SER A 78 -8.86 -39.09 -18.23
CA SER A 78 -8.75 -39.43 -16.81
C SER A 78 -7.33 -39.90 -16.45
N ALA A 79 -6.84 -39.43 -15.31
CA ALA A 79 -5.59 -39.89 -14.71
C ALA A 79 -5.91 -40.89 -13.60
N ASP A 80 -5.98 -42.19 -13.91
CA ASP A 80 -6.03 -43.24 -12.88
C ASP A 80 -4.73 -44.06 -12.81
N SER A 81 -4.09 -43.91 -11.65
CA SER A 81 -3.02 -44.66 -10.97
C SER A 81 -2.08 -45.57 -11.78
N ALA A 82 -0.83 -45.14 -11.96
CA ALA A 82 0.37 -45.87 -11.52
C ALA A 82 1.66 -45.03 -11.67
N ALA A 83 2.52 -45.15 -10.64
CA ALA A 83 3.95 -44.83 -10.58
C ALA A 83 4.39 -43.35 -10.47
N VAL A 84 4.73 -43.01 -9.23
CA VAL A 84 5.59 -41.91 -8.82
C VAL A 84 6.89 -41.89 -9.64
N ALA A 85 7.06 -40.87 -10.49
CA ALA A 85 8.33 -40.54 -11.11
C ALA A 85 8.49 -39.00 -11.14
N ALA A 86 9.42 -38.55 -10.29
CA ALA A 86 10.01 -37.22 -10.11
C ALA A 86 9.53 -36.07 -11.03
N ALA A 87 8.83 -35.10 -10.41
CA ALA A 87 8.66 -33.77 -10.96
C ALA A 87 9.98 -32.97 -10.90
N PRO A 88 10.32 -32.16 -11.92
CA PRO A 88 11.45 -31.22 -11.85
C PRO A 88 11.16 -30.16 -10.78
N ALA A 89 12.22 -29.76 -10.07
CA ALA A 89 12.17 -28.85 -8.93
C ALA A 89 11.34 -27.59 -9.21
N ALA A 90 10.28 -27.41 -8.40
CA ALA A 90 9.55 -26.16 -8.30
C ALA A 90 10.49 -25.05 -7.83
N ALA A 91 10.53 -23.97 -8.60
CA ALA A 91 11.15 -22.72 -8.19
C ALA A 91 10.48 -22.21 -6.89
N PRO A 92 11.25 -21.62 -5.96
CA PRO A 92 10.73 -21.26 -4.65
C PRO A 92 9.59 -20.23 -4.76
N ALA A 93 8.46 -20.56 -4.13
CA ALA A 93 7.32 -19.68 -3.97
C ALA A 93 7.76 -18.36 -3.33
N ALA A 94 7.35 -17.25 -3.95
CA ALA A 94 7.53 -15.92 -3.39
C ALA A 94 6.79 -15.82 -2.05
N ALA A 95 7.49 -15.40 -1.01
CA ALA A 95 6.95 -15.29 0.34
C ALA A 95 5.84 -14.24 0.41
N ALA A 96 4.64 -14.69 0.78
CA ALA A 96 3.55 -13.83 1.23
C ALA A 96 3.93 -13.12 2.55
N PRO A 97 3.40 -11.94 2.85
CA PRO A 97 3.58 -11.30 4.14
C PRO A 97 2.70 -12.03 5.17
N VAL A 98 3.28 -13.03 5.83
CA VAL A 98 2.73 -13.65 7.03
C VAL A 98 2.83 -12.64 8.17
N ALA A 99 1.81 -12.60 9.04
CA ALA A 99 1.85 -11.96 10.35
C ALA A 99 3.24 -12.12 10.99
N ALA A 100 3.78 -11.05 11.58
CA ALA A 100 5.16 -10.95 12.03
C ALA A 100 5.63 -12.19 12.82
N ALA A 101 6.20 -13.17 12.10
CA ALA A 101 7.00 -14.21 12.70
C ALA A 101 8.17 -13.51 13.39
N ALA A 102 8.39 -13.84 14.67
CA ALA A 102 9.52 -13.32 15.43
C ALA A 102 10.79 -13.45 14.58
N ALA A 103 11.37 -12.31 14.21
CA ALA A 103 12.54 -12.27 13.35
C ALA A 103 13.65 -13.16 13.98
N ALA A 104 14.33 -13.94 13.14
CA ALA A 104 15.50 -14.71 13.59
C ALA A 104 16.45 -13.80 14.39
N PRO A 105 16.99 -14.26 15.53
CA PRO A 105 17.77 -13.41 16.42
C PRO A 105 18.99 -12.87 15.65
N VAL A 106 19.00 -11.56 15.42
CA VAL A 106 20.15 -10.86 14.85
C VAL A 106 21.22 -10.78 15.95
N VAL A 107 22.44 -11.20 15.64
CA VAL A 107 23.55 -11.12 16.59
C VAL A 107 23.82 -9.66 16.93
N ALA A 108 23.71 -9.31 18.22
CA ALA A 108 23.97 -7.96 18.69
C ALA A 108 25.48 -7.63 18.59
N PRO A 109 25.86 -6.50 17.95
CA PRO A 109 27.25 -6.08 17.89
C PRO A 109 27.72 -5.57 19.26
N THR A 110 29.03 -5.66 19.51
CA THR A 110 29.65 -5.01 20.67
C THR A 110 29.74 -3.51 20.42
N ALA A 111 29.18 -2.70 21.32
CA ALA A 111 29.27 -1.24 21.21
C ALA A 111 30.73 -0.79 21.23
N ALA A 112 31.02 0.23 20.42
CA ALA A 112 32.30 0.92 20.44
C ALA A 112 32.42 1.79 21.71
N SER A 113 33.60 2.40 21.90
CA SER A 113 33.83 3.38 22.97
C SER A 113 34.39 4.66 22.38
N TYR A 114 33.85 5.80 22.81
CA TYR A 114 34.36 7.12 22.45
C TYR A 114 34.80 7.86 23.73
N SER A 115 36.00 8.44 23.70
CA SER A 115 36.62 9.14 24.84
C SER A 115 36.82 10.64 24.61
N GLY A 116 36.36 11.17 23.48
CA GLY A 116 36.43 12.60 23.18
C GLY A 116 35.36 13.42 23.92
N ALA A 117 35.48 14.74 23.84
CA ALA A 117 34.45 15.63 24.38
C ALA A 117 33.20 15.65 23.49
N ALA A 118 32.07 16.06 24.08
CA ALA A 118 30.83 16.36 23.36
C ALA A 118 30.64 17.88 23.25
N ASP A 119 30.20 18.34 22.09
CA ASP A 119 29.88 19.74 21.82
C ASP A 119 28.49 20.12 22.36
N LEU A 120 27.58 19.13 22.43
CA LEU A 120 26.21 19.28 22.93
C LEU A 120 25.82 18.11 23.84
N HIS A 121 24.94 18.39 24.80
CA HIS A 121 24.34 17.39 25.68
C HIS A 121 22.81 17.51 25.64
N CYS A 122 22.12 16.38 25.58
CA CYS A 122 20.66 16.32 25.65
C CYS A 122 20.15 15.16 26.49
N ASP A 123 18.91 15.28 26.93
CA ASP A 123 18.19 14.15 27.52
C ASP A 123 17.81 13.15 26.44
N LEU A 124 17.29 13.66 25.32
CA LEU A 124 16.86 12.84 24.19
C LEU A 124 17.46 13.36 22.86
N LEU A 125 18.14 12.47 22.14
CA LEU A 125 18.52 12.68 20.76
C LEU A 125 17.49 12.01 19.84
N VAL A 126 17.03 12.70 18.81
CA VAL A 126 16.22 12.11 17.73
C VAL A 126 16.98 12.21 16.41
N LEU A 127 17.22 11.08 15.75
CA LEU A 127 17.96 11.01 14.49
C LEU A 127 17.02 10.86 13.29
N GLY A 128 16.80 11.97 12.57
CA GLY A 128 15.89 12.11 11.44
C GLY A 128 14.65 12.92 11.80
N ALA A 129 14.23 13.85 10.94
CA ALA A 129 13.09 14.74 11.17
C ALA A 129 11.88 14.42 10.27
N GLY A 130 11.69 13.15 9.89
CA GLY A 130 10.45 12.67 9.27
C GLY A 130 9.25 12.66 10.24
N PRO A 131 8.07 12.18 9.78
CA PRO A 131 6.85 12.10 10.62
C PRO A 131 7.08 11.49 11.99
N GLY A 132 7.78 10.36 12.08
CA GLY A 132 8.12 9.78 13.38
C GLY A 132 9.08 10.67 14.18
N GLY A 133 10.15 11.16 13.54
CA GLY A 133 11.19 11.91 14.22
C GLY A 133 10.74 13.23 14.83
N TYR A 134 10.10 14.11 14.04
CA TYR A 134 9.65 15.39 14.61
C TYR A 134 8.53 15.18 15.64
N SER A 135 7.65 14.20 15.46
CA SER A 135 6.61 13.90 16.45
C SER A 135 7.20 13.39 17.76
N ALA A 136 8.23 12.53 17.71
CA ALA A 136 8.95 12.08 18.89
C ALA A 136 9.64 13.25 19.60
N ALA A 137 10.35 14.09 18.85
CA ALA A 137 11.04 15.24 19.39
C ALA A 137 10.08 16.24 20.04
N PHE A 138 8.94 16.52 19.40
CA PHE A 138 7.94 17.44 19.92
C PHE A 138 7.23 16.88 21.15
N ARG A 139 6.83 15.60 21.12
CA ARG A 139 6.21 14.93 22.26
C ARG A 139 7.14 14.90 23.47
N ALA A 140 8.42 14.61 23.28
CA ALA A 140 9.42 14.59 24.34
C ALA A 140 9.68 15.99 24.93
N ALA A 141 9.73 17.03 24.08
CA ALA A 141 9.84 18.41 24.52
C ALA A 141 8.59 18.86 25.31
N ASP A 142 7.40 18.46 24.87
CA ASP A 142 6.13 18.71 25.58
C ASP A 142 6.08 17.99 26.95
N LEU A 143 6.84 16.89 27.12
CA LEU A 143 7.05 16.19 28.40
C LEU A 143 8.17 16.77 29.25
N GLY A 144 8.84 17.83 28.80
CA GLY A 144 9.85 18.55 29.57
C GLY A 144 11.30 18.06 29.39
N LEU A 145 11.58 17.21 28.40
CA LEU A 145 12.96 16.80 28.10
C LEU A 145 13.71 17.87 27.31
N ASN A 146 15.03 17.98 27.55
CA ASN A 146 15.93 18.69 26.64
C ASN A 146 16.21 17.84 25.39
N VAL A 147 15.73 18.28 24.22
CA VAL A 147 15.76 17.49 22.98
C VAL A 147 16.68 18.10 21.93
N VAL A 148 17.49 17.25 21.31
CA VAL A 148 18.24 17.56 20.09
C VAL A 148 17.72 16.70 18.92
N LEU A 149 17.31 17.35 17.83
CA LEU A 149 16.82 16.73 16.61
C LEU A 149 17.87 16.88 15.50
N VAL A 150 18.41 15.77 15.00
CA VAL A 150 19.41 15.75 13.92
C VAL A 150 18.72 15.47 12.59
N GLU A 151 18.91 16.34 11.60
CA GLU A 151 18.36 16.18 10.24
C GLU A 151 19.40 16.60 9.20
N ARG A 152 19.61 15.80 8.17
CA ARG A 152 20.63 16.08 7.14
C ARG A 152 20.20 17.11 6.11
N TYR A 153 18.89 17.36 5.97
CA TYR A 153 18.34 18.38 5.06
C TYR A 153 18.06 19.71 5.78
N ALA A 154 17.82 20.76 5.00
CA ALA A 154 17.47 22.08 5.52
C ALA A 154 16.08 22.13 6.19
N THR A 155 15.16 21.25 5.77
CA THR A 155 13.75 21.26 6.18
C THR A 155 13.38 20.04 7.01
N LEU A 156 12.47 20.24 7.95
CA LEU A 156 11.84 19.15 8.72
C LEU A 156 10.70 18.50 7.90
N GLY A 157 10.12 17.42 8.43
CA GLY A 157 9.00 16.68 7.85
C GLY A 157 9.41 15.50 6.97
N GLY A 158 10.72 15.34 6.71
CA GLY A 158 11.32 14.20 6.01
C GLY A 158 10.67 13.89 4.66
N VAL A 159 10.67 12.61 4.28
CA VAL A 159 10.15 12.14 2.99
C VAL A 159 8.68 12.53 2.81
N CYS A 160 7.82 12.27 3.79
CA CYS A 160 6.38 12.44 3.64
C CYS A 160 5.98 13.88 3.30
N LEU A 161 6.56 14.87 3.98
CA LEU A 161 6.25 16.27 3.70
C LEU A 161 6.96 16.80 2.45
N ASN A 162 8.24 16.47 2.26
CA ASN A 162 9.06 17.14 1.24
C ASN A 162 8.98 16.47 -0.13
N VAL A 163 8.93 15.13 -0.20
CA VAL A 163 9.08 14.35 -1.44
C VAL A 163 8.21 13.08 -1.45
N GLY A 164 7.03 13.15 -0.84
CA GLY A 164 6.14 12.00 -0.67
C GLY A 164 4.68 12.42 -0.56
N CYS A 165 4.05 12.07 0.58
CA CYS A 165 2.62 12.24 0.85
C CYS A 165 2.05 13.59 0.42
N ILE A 166 2.64 14.69 0.89
CA ILE A 166 2.06 16.03 0.72
C ILE A 166 2.13 16.52 -0.72
N PRO A 167 3.31 16.52 -1.38
CA PRO A 167 3.37 16.94 -2.77
C PRO A 167 2.61 16.00 -3.71
N SER A 168 2.57 14.67 -3.45
CA SER A 168 1.78 13.77 -4.30
C SER A 168 0.28 14.05 -4.18
N LYS A 169 -0.24 14.25 -2.97
CA LYS A 169 -1.67 14.53 -2.73
C LYS A 169 -2.08 15.89 -3.27
N ALA A 170 -1.21 16.90 -3.18
CA ALA A 170 -1.46 18.22 -3.78
C ALA A 170 -1.62 18.12 -5.31
N LEU A 171 -0.78 17.33 -5.98
CA LEU A 171 -0.87 17.12 -7.43
C LEU A 171 -2.07 16.23 -7.81
N LEU A 172 -2.34 15.17 -7.05
CA LEU A 172 -3.48 14.29 -7.25
C LEU A 172 -4.81 15.02 -7.11
N HIS A 173 -4.94 15.96 -6.16
CA HIS A 173 -6.13 16.78 -6.03
C HIS A 173 -6.38 17.62 -7.30
N VAL A 174 -5.33 18.25 -7.84
CA VAL A 174 -5.45 19.01 -9.10
C VAL A 174 -5.84 18.07 -10.26
N ALA A 175 -5.23 16.90 -10.35
CA ALA A 175 -5.57 15.90 -11.36
C ALA A 175 -7.03 15.43 -11.25
N ALA A 176 -7.50 15.13 -10.04
CA ALA A 176 -8.88 14.71 -9.78
C ALA A 176 -9.89 15.77 -10.23
N VAL A 177 -9.65 17.05 -9.92
CA VAL A 177 -10.53 18.15 -10.36
C VAL A 177 -10.52 18.30 -11.88
N MET A 178 -9.37 18.15 -12.53
CA MET A 178 -9.28 18.18 -13.99
C MET A 178 -10.08 17.05 -14.65
N ASP A 179 -9.98 15.83 -14.09
CA ASP A 179 -10.72 14.68 -14.58
C ASP A 179 -12.23 14.82 -14.32
N GLU A 180 -12.63 15.32 -13.14
CA GLU A 180 -14.04 15.59 -12.80
C GLU A 180 -14.66 16.61 -13.76
N VAL A 181 -13.97 17.72 -14.05
CA VAL A 181 -14.44 18.73 -15.01
C VAL A 181 -14.65 18.14 -16.40
N SER A 182 -13.84 17.15 -16.81
CA SER A 182 -13.99 16.50 -18.11
C SER A 182 -15.29 15.69 -18.25
N HIS A 183 -15.88 15.27 -17.13
CA HIS A 183 -17.14 14.52 -17.08
C HIS A 183 -18.38 15.42 -17.00
N LEU A 184 -18.23 16.70 -16.62
CA LEU A 184 -19.36 17.62 -16.47
C LEU A 184 -20.07 17.96 -17.80
N GLY A 185 -19.41 17.76 -18.94
CA GLY A 185 -20.03 17.92 -20.26
C GLY A 185 -21.22 16.98 -20.47
N ASP A 186 -21.10 15.72 -20.03
CA ASP A 186 -22.19 14.74 -20.08
C ASP A 186 -23.37 15.12 -19.16
N LEU A 187 -23.12 16.02 -18.19
CA LEU A 187 -24.10 16.58 -17.27
C LEU A 187 -24.65 17.94 -17.72
N GLY A 188 -24.28 18.40 -18.93
CA GLY A 188 -24.76 19.65 -19.52
C GLY A 188 -24.01 20.91 -19.06
N VAL A 189 -22.80 20.77 -18.50
CA VAL A 189 -21.93 21.90 -18.13
C VAL A 189 -20.61 21.81 -18.88
N ASP A 190 -20.51 22.56 -19.98
CA ASP A 190 -19.35 22.55 -20.84
C ASP A 190 -18.21 23.43 -20.33
N PHE A 191 -16.99 22.87 -20.33
CA PHE A 191 -15.75 23.58 -20.15
C PHE A 191 -14.85 23.38 -21.38
N GLY A 192 -14.04 24.37 -21.72
CA GLY A 192 -12.95 24.17 -22.68
C GLY A 192 -11.86 23.27 -22.09
N ALA A 193 -11.06 22.64 -22.96
CA ALA A 193 -9.91 21.86 -22.53
C ALA A 193 -8.94 22.72 -21.68
N PRO A 194 -8.44 22.22 -20.54
CA PRO A 194 -7.59 23.01 -19.65
C PRO A 194 -6.25 23.33 -20.32
N THR A 195 -5.82 24.59 -20.21
CA THR A 195 -4.45 24.97 -20.55
C THR A 195 -3.57 24.83 -19.32
N VAL A 196 -2.72 23.80 -19.31
CA VAL A 196 -1.85 23.49 -18.16
C VAL A 196 -0.56 24.30 -18.21
N ASN A 197 -0.29 25.06 -17.14
CA ASN A 197 1.01 25.66 -16.90
C ASN A 197 1.74 24.87 -15.80
N VAL A 198 2.71 24.06 -16.23
CA VAL A 198 3.45 23.14 -15.34
C VAL A 198 4.26 23.89 -14.29
N ASP A 199 4.84 25.05 -14.61
CA ASP A 199 5.62 25.83 -13.65
C ASP A 199 4.74 26.41 -12.54
N LYS A 200 3.53 26.88 -12.86
CA LYS A 200 2.54 27.30 -11.85
C LYS A 200 2.07 26.14 -10.99
N LEU A 201 1.86 24.97 -11.58
CA LEU A 201 1.49 23.76 -10.84
C LEU A 201 2.61 23.31 -9.89
N ARG A 202 3.86 23.33 -10.37
CA ARG A 202 5.06 23.07 -9.55
C ARG A 202 5.17 24.10 -8.40
N GLY A 203 4.98 25.38 -8.70
CA GLY A 203 4.99 26.45 -7.70
C GLY A 203 3.87 26.33 -6.65
N HIS A 204 2.67 25.86 -7.04
CA HIS A 204 1.59 25.53 -6.10
C HIS A 204 2.04 24.44 -5.13
N LYS A 205 2.57 23.32 -5.65
CA LYS A 205 3.12 22.22 -4.85
C LYS A 205 4.20 22.71 -3.88
N GLU A 206 5.17 23.49 -4.37
CA GLU A 206 6.26 24.06 -3.56
C GLU A 206 5.77 25.00 -2.46
N LYS A 207 4.71 25.79 -2.73
CA LYS A 207 4.09 26.67 -1.73
C LYS A 207 3.44 25.87 -0.60
N VAL A 208 2.77 24.75 -0.90
CA VAL A 208 2.19 23.85 0.11
C VAL A 208 3.29 23.28 1.01
N ILE A 209 4.36 22.75 0.41
CA ILE A 209 5.51 22.21 1.16
C ILE A 209 6.12 23.30 2.04
N SER A 210 6.46 24.46 1.47
CA SER A 210 7.13 25.56 2.18
C SER A 210 6.32 26.08 3.37
N LYS A 211 4.99 26.17 3.24
CA LYS A 211 4.11 26.58 4.33
C LYS A 211 4.20 25.60 5.51
N LEU A 212 4.16 24.31 5.22
CA LEU A 212 4.17 23.26 6.24
C LEU A 212 5.56 23.08 6.87
N THR A 213 6.64 23.11 6.08
CA THR A 213 8.01 23.04 6.61
C THR A 213 8.35 24.25 7.47
N GLY A 214 7.92 25.46 7.06
CA GLY A 214 8.01 26.66 7.88
C GLY A 214 7.23 26.55 9.19
N GLY A 215 6.04 25.95 9.16
CA GLY A 215 5.26 25.64 10.35
C GLY A 215 5.98 24.67 11.31
N LEU A 216 6.58 23.58 10.79
CA LEU A 216 7.37 22.66 11.60
C LEU A 216 8.59 23.34 12.25
N ALA A 217 9.31 24.18 11.50
CA ALA A 217 10.45 24.94 12.02
C ALA A 217 10.02 25.89 13.15
N ALA A 218 8.88 26.58 12.98
CA ALA A 218 8.31 27.44 14.01
C ALA A 218 7.91 26.64 15.27
N MET A 219 7.28 25.48 15.10
CA MET A 219 6.89 24.60 16.22
C MET A 219 8.11 24.04 16.96
N ALA A 220 9.16 23.63 16.27
CA ALA A 220 10.41 23.19 16.89
C ALA A 220 11.01 24.30 17.77
N LYS A 221 11.04 25.54 17.26
CA LYS A 221 11.49 26.71 18.01
C LYS A 221 10.62 26.99 19.24
N MET A 222 9.29 26.96 19.11
CA MET A 222 8.37 27.18 20.23
C MET A 222 8.56 26.14 21.36
N ARG A 223 8.86 24.90 20.98
CA ARG A 223 9.17 23.80 21.91
C ARG A 223 10.61 23.77 22.40
N LYS A 224 11.44 24.73 21.98
CA LYS A 224 12.89 24.80 22.31
C LYS A 224 13.66 23.53 21.94
N VAL A 225 13.23 22.84 20.87
CA VAL A 225 13.98 21.70 20.31
C VAL A 225 15.18 22.25 19.56
N THR A 226 16.38 21.77 19.91
CA THR A 226 17.61 22.16 19.21
C THR A 226 17.75 21.33 17.94
N THR A 227 17.64 21.96 16.77
CA THR A 227 17.84 21.28 15.48
C THR A 227 19.30 21.37 15.05
N VAL A 228 19.96 20.24 14.80
CA VAL A 228 21.33 20.17 14.27
C VAL A 228 21.27 19.63 12.84
N ARG A 229 21.76 20.43 11.88
CA ARG A 229 21.73 20.06 10.48
C ARG A 229 22.97 19.25 10.10
N GLY A 230 22.81 17.98 9.76
CA GLY A 230 23.90 17.14 9.26
C GLY A 230 23.63 15.63 9.26
N TYR A 231 24.62 14.87 8.80
CA TYR A 231 24.59 13.41 8.86
C TYR A 231 24.99 12.91 10.24
N GLY A 232 24.02 12.32 10.96
CA GLY A 232 24.27 11.66 12.24
C GLY A 232 24.78 10.23 12.09
N HIS A 233 25.89 9.92 12.76
CA HIS A 233 26.46 8.58 12.89
C HIS A 233 26.76 8.29 14.36
N PHE A 234 26.35 7.12 14.87
CA PHE A 234 26.72 6.72 16.23
C PHE A 234 28.24 6.53 16.33
N LEU A 235 28.82 7.01 17.43
CA LEU A 235 30.22 6.79 17.79
C LEU A 235 30.36 5.67 18.81
N ASP A 236 29.41 5.61 19.75
CA ASP A 236 29.24 4.58 20.77
C ASP A 236 27.76 4.52 21.20
N ALA A 237 27.46 3.90 22.36
CA ALA A 237 26.11 3.78 22.89
C ALA A 237 25.46 5.09 23.37
N ASN A 238 26.21 6.18 23.52
CA ASN A 238 25.74 7.45 24.11
C ASN A 238 26.18 8.70 23.34
N HIS A 239 26.89 8.54 22.22
CA HIS A 239 27.37 9.65 21.39
C HIS A 239 27.01 9.47 19.90
N VAL A 240 26.62 10.58 19.28
CA VAL A 240 26.46 10.70 17.83
C VAL A 240 27.34 11.84 17.33
N GLU A 241 28.12 11.56 16.27
CA GLU A 241 28.80 12.59 15.47
C GLU A 241 27.86 13.06 14.37
N VAL A 242 27.74 14.37 14.21
CA VAL A 242 26.98 15.01 13.14
C VAL A 242 27.95 15.71 12.21
N GLU A 243 28.08 15.20 10.99
CA GLU A 243 28.81 15.88 9.90
C GLU A 243 27.88 16.91 9.25
N GLU A 244 28.18 18.19 9.43
CA GLU A 244 27.27 19.28 9.07
C GLU A 244 27.07 19.38 7.56
N THR A 245 25.83 19.67 7.17
CA THR A 245 25.45 19.87 5.77
C THR A 245 24.96 21.30 5.50
N THR A 246 25.03 21.71 4.24
CA THR A 246 24.61 23.05 3.77
C THR A 246 23.80 22.96 2.46
N GLY A 247 23.41 24.13 1.94
CA GLY A 247 22.68 24.30 0.67
C GLY A 247 21.22 23.87 0.75
N ASP A 248 20.63 23.59 -0.42
CA ASP A 248 19.23 23.15 -0.54
C ASP A 248 19.08 21.63 -0.35
N ALA A 249 20.19 20.89 -0.44
CA ALA A 249 20.22 19.44 -0.29
C ALA A 249 21.04 19.01 0.94
N GLN A 250 22.08 18.23 0.73
CA GLN A 250 22.84 17.53 1.77
C GLN A 250 24.35 17.61 1.51
N GLU A 251 24.83 18.71 0.92
CA GLU A 251 26.27 18.91 0.69
C GLU A 251 27.02 18.96 2.03
N LYS A 252 28.05 18.12 2.19
CA LYS A 252 28.86 18.04 3.41
C LYS A 252 29.83 19.22 3.49
N THR A 253 29.87 19.88 4.64
CA THR A 253 30.78 21.01 4.90
C THR A 253 32.16 20.56 5.39
N GLY A 254 32.26 19.32 5.89
CA GLY A 254 33.44 18.79 6.58
C GLY A 254 33.51 19.17 8.07
N ALA A 255 32.68 20.10 8.55
CA ALA A 255 32.55 20.40 9.97
C ALA A 255 31.80 19.28 10.70
N LYS A 256 32.17 19.03 11.96
CA LYS A 256 31.62 17.95 12.77
C LYS A 256 31.25 18.46 14.16
N LYS A 257 30.17 17.90 14.72
CA LYS A 257 29.75 18.12 16.11
C LYS A 257 29.42 16.79 16.78
N THR A 258 29.90 16.58 17.98
CA THR A 258 29.55 15.41 18.80
C THR A 258 28.45 15.77 19.79
N ILE A 259 27.44 14.91 19.87
CA ILE A 259 26.30 15.08 20.77
C ILE A 259 26.27 13.88 21.73
N HIS A 260 26.35 14.15 23.03
CA HIS A 260 26.10 13.15 24.08
C HIS A 260 24.61 13.13 24.44
N PHE A 261 24.02 11.94 24.55
CA PHE A 261 22.60 11.76 24.90
C PHE A 261 22.40 10.74 26.03
N LYS A 262 21.33 10.92 26.82
CA LYS A 262 20.88 9.90 27.79
C LYS A 262 20.04 8.82 27.11
N GLN A 263 19.13 9.23 26.22
CA GLN A 263 18.25 8.37 25.42
C GLN A 263 18.36 8.76 23.94
N ALA A 264 18.14 7.83 23.02
CA ALA A 264 18.08 8.13 21.59
C ALA A 264 16.87 7.48 20.89
N ILE A 265 16.26 8.17 19.94
CA ILE A 265 15.24 7.63 19.03
C ILE A 265 15.78 7.69 17.60
N ILE A 266 15.93 6.53 16.97
CA ILE A 266 16.31 6.39 15.57
C ILE A 266 15.07 6.51 14.69
N ALA A 267 14.99 7.57 13.89
CA ALA A 267 13.91 7.86 12.95
C ALA A 267 14.45 8.10 11.52
N ALA A 268 15.50 7.38 11.15
CA ALA A 268 16.25 7.55 9.88
C ALA A 268 15.48 7.11 8.62
N GLY A 269 14.27 6.57 8.78
CA GLY A 269 13.35 6.25 7.70
C GLY A 269 13.87 5.25 6.67
N SER A 270 13.42 5.42 5.43
CA SER A 270 13.73 4.57 4.28
C SER A 270 14.14 5.42 3.05
N GLN A 271 14.50 4.76 1.96
CA GLN A 271 14.79 5.39 0.67
C GLN A 271 14.28 4.55 -0.50
N ALA A 272 14.15 5.14 -1.68
CA ALA A 272 13.77 4.41 -2.89
C ALA A 272 14.79 3.31 -3.22
N VAL A 273 14.30 2.17 -3.71
CA VAL A 273 15.15 1.12 -4.28
C VAL A 273 15.67 1.59 -5.64
N ARG A 274 16.98 1.49 -5.86
CA ARG A 274 17.61 1.73 -7.16
C ARG A 274 17.86 0.39 -7.83
N LEU A 275 17.39 0.23 -9.07
CA LEU A 275 17.67 -0.95 -9.89
C LEU A 275 19.04 -0.79 -10.56
N PRO A 276 20.07 -1.61 -10.20
CA PRO A 276 21.45 -1.37 -10.63
C PRO A 276 21.68 -1.48 -12.15
N PHE A 277 20.81 -2.19 -12.87
CA PHE A 277 20.93 -2.40 -14.31
C PHE A 277 20.38 -1.23 -15.15
N LEU A 278 19.64 -0.29 -14.54
CA LEU A 278 19.15 0.89 -15.24
C LEU A 278 20.31 1.89 -15.46
N PRO A 279 20.41 2.51 -16.65
CA PRO A 279 21.45 3.50 -16.92
C PRO A 279 21.28 4.76 -16.05
N ASP A 280 22.36 5.51 -15.89
CA ASP A 280 22.31 6.82 -15.24
C ASP A 280 21.89 7.87 -16.28
N ASP A 281 20.60 8.22 -16.30
CA ASP A 281 19.98 9.18 -17.23
C ASP A 281 18.91 9.98 -16.49
N GLU A 282 18.79 11.28 -16.78
CA GLU A 282 17.84 12.17 -16.09
C GLU A 282 16.36 11.83 -16.34
N ARG A 283 16.07 11.05 -17.39
CA ARG A 283 14.74 10.52 -17.71
C ARG A 283 14.39 9.28 -16.91
N ILE A 284 15.33 8.71 -16.15
CA ILE A 284 15.07 7.62 -15.22
C ILE A 284 15.02 8.20 -13.80
N VAL A 285 13.81 8.26 -13.25
CA VAL A 285 13.52 8.94 -12.00
C VAL A 285 12.98 8.00 -10.94
N ASP A 286 13.21 8.34 -9.67
CA ASP A 286 12.42 7.81 -8.57
C ASP A 286 11.20 8.73 -8.31
N SER A 287 10.47 8.50 -7.22
CA SER A 287 9.34 9.33 -6.83
C SER A 287 9.71 10.81 -6.61
N THR A 288 10.94 11.10 -6.15
CA THR A 288 11.39 12.49 -5.96
C THR A 288 11.54 13.20 -7.31
N GLY A 289 12.14 12.52 -8.30
CA GLY A 289 12.28 13.06 -9.64
C GLY A 289 10.94 13.25 -10.35
N ALA A 290 9.98 12.32 -10.15
CA ALA A 290 8.60 12.49 -10.64
C ALA A 290 7.90 13.71 -9.99
N LEU A 291 8.04 13.90 -8.68
CA LEU A 291 7.47 15.04 -7.95
C LEU A 291 8.16 16.39 -8.25
N ALA A 292 9.32 16.38 -8.90
CA ALA A 292 9.94 17.59 -9.43
C ALA A 292 9.15 18.18 -10.60
N LEU A 293 8.35 17.35 -11.29
CA LEU A 293 7.45 17.76 -12.37
C LEU A 293 8.16 18.62 -13.43
N LYS A 294 9.32 18.15 -13.93
CA LYS A 294 10.17 18.91 -14.88
C LYS A 294 9.46 19.21 -16.22
N GLY A 295 8.49 18.38 -16.59
CA GLY A 295 7.69 18.52 -17.81
C GLY A 295 6.66 17.40 -17.92
N THR A 296 5.93 17.36 -19.03
CA THR A 296 4.92 16.35 -19.34
C THR A 296 5.44 15.40 -20.44
N PRO A 297 5.91 14.19 -20.09
CA PRO A 297 6.29 13.18 -21.09
C PRO A 297 5.08 12.79 -21.94
N LYS A 298 5.29 12.39 -23.20
CA LYS A 298 4.21 11.82 -24.03
C LYS A 298 3.95 10.38 -23.61
N LYS A 299 5.00 9.61 -23.32
CA LYS A 299 4.93 8.23 -22.85
C LYS A 299 5.79 8.01 -21.61
N MET A 300 5.19 7.44 -20.56
CA MET A 300 5.84 7.16 -19.28
C MET A 300 5.75 5.67 -18.95
N LEU A 301 6.88 5.07 -18.55
CA LEU A 301 6.92 3.73 -17.96
C LEU A 301 6.92 3.83 -16.44
N ILE A 302 6.12 2.99 -15.79
CA ILE A 302 6.14 2.78 -14.35
C ILE A 302 6.67 1.37 -14.08
N ILE A 303 7.83 1.27 -13.43
CA ILE A 303 8.40 -0.01 -13.00
C ILE A 303 7.97 -0.25 -11.55
N GLY A 304 7.05 -1.18 -11.34
CA GLY A 304 6.41 -1.50 -10.06
C GLY A 304 4.97 -1.00 -10.00
N GLY A 305 4.03 -1.93 -9.82
CA GLY A 305 2.58 -1.71 -9.75
C GLY A 305 2.07 -1.35 -8.36
N GLY A 306 2.93 -0.79 -7.50
CA GLY A 306 2.57 -0.35 -6.16
C GLY A 306 1.93 1.05 -6.12
N ILE A 307 1.36 1.41 -4.97
CA ILE A 307 0.60 2.66 -4.75
C ILE A 307 1.33 3.90 -5.28
N ILE A 308 2.61 4.07 -4.92
CA ILE A 308 3.39 5.27 -5.30
C ILE A 308 3.48 5.42 -6.82
N GLY A 309 3.75 4.32 -7.54
CA GLY A 309 3.85 4.33 -8.99
C GLY A 309 2.52 4.70 -9.65
N LEU A 310 1.42 4.11 -9.15
CA LEU A 310 0.07 4.35 -9.67
C LEU A 310 -0.44 5.76 -9.36
N GLU A 311 -0.17 6.30 -8.17
CA GLU A 311 -0.46 7.71 -7.83
C GLU A 311 0.24 8.67 -8.80
N MET A 312 1.53 8.46 -9.06
CA MET A 312 2.27 9.28 -10.02
C MET A 312 1.78 9.08 -11.45
N GLY A 313 1.45 7.84 -11.83
CA GLY A 313 0.81 7.53 -13.10
C GLY A 313 -0.47 8.34 -13.30
N THR A 314 -1.37 8.37 -12.32
CA THR A 314 -2.61 9.16 -12.37
C THR A 314 -2.31 10.64 -12.64
N VAL A 315 -1.40 11.26 -11.89
CA VAL A 315 -1.02 12.67 -12.11
C VAL A 315 -0.51 12.89 -13.53
N TYR A 316 0.48 12.10 -13.97
CA TYR A 316 1.10 12.28 -15.28
C TYR A 316 0.14 11.98 -16.44
N SER A 317 -0.76 11.01 -16.28
CA SER A 317 -1.77 10.69 -17.27
C SER A 317 -2.78 11.82 -17.45
N THR A 318 -3.27 12.42 -16.37
CA THR A 318 -4.18 13.57 -16.44
C THR A 318 -3.49 14.79 -17.06
N LEU A 319 -2.17 14.91 -16.92
CA LEU A 319 -1.36 15.93 -17.60
C LEU A 319 -1.04 15.59 -19.07
N GLY A 320 -1.50 14.43 -19.58
CA GLY A 320 -1.43 14.05 -21.00
C GLY A 320 -0.50 12.88 -21.34
N ALA A 321 0.19 12.28 -20.37
CA ALA A 321 1.07 11.13 -20.63
C ALA A 321 0.26 9.85 -20.89
N ARG A 322 0.70 9.04 -21.86
CA ARG A 322 0.31 7.63 -21.99
C ARG A 322 1.18 6.78 -21.09
N LEU A 323 0.59 5.82 -20.39
CA LEU A 323 1.29 5.02 -19.39
C LEU A 323 1.50 3.58 -19.86
N ASP A 324 2.66 3.02 -19.56
CA ASP A 324 2.83 1.58 -19.40
C ASP A 324 3.19 1.31 -17.94
N VAL A 325 2.72 0.20 -17.39
CA VAL A 325 3.14 -0.29 -16.07
C VAL A 325 3.63 -1.73 -16.19
N VAL A 326 4.76 -2.02 -15.55
CA VAL A 326 5.31 -3.37 -15.43
C VAL A 326 5.38 -3.79 -13.96
N GLU A 327 4.85 -4.97 -13.67
CA GLU A 327 4.82 -5.58 -12.34
C GLU A 327 5.23 -7.05 -12.44
N MET A 328 6.17 -7.45 -11.58
CA MET A 328 6.67 -8.82 -11.55
C MET A 328 5.65 -9.78 -10.92
N LEU A 329 4.78 -9.27 -10.05
CA LEU A 329 3.72 -10.02 -9.40
C LEU A 329 2.47 -10.12 -10.28
N ASP A 330 1.49 -10.86 -9.79
CA ASP A 330 0.26 -11.21 -10.51
C ASP A 330 -0.83 -10.12 -10.48
N GLY A 331 -0.55 -8.99 -9.85
CA GLY A 331 -1.51 -7.89 -9.75
C GLY A 331 -0.90 -6.59 -9.23
N LEU A 332 -1.65 -5.51 -9.44
CA LEU A 332 -1.34 -4.17 -8.94
C LEU A 332 -1.77 -4.03 -7.48
N MET A 333 -1.29 -2.98 -6.81
CA MET A 333 -1.65 -2.64 -5.41
C MET A 333 -1.59 -3.86 -4.47
N GLN A 334 -0.44 -4.55 -4.46
CA GLN A 334 -0.24 -5.72 -3.63
C GLN A 334 -0.58 -5.43 -2.16
N GLY A 335 -1.34 -6.33 -1.54
CA GLY A 335 -1.86 -6.20 -0.18
C GLY A 335 -3.33 -5.74 -0.09
N ALA A 336 -3.88 -5.09 -1.12
CA ALA A 336 -5.33 -4.85 -1.21
C ALA A 336 -6.05 -6.07 -1.80
N ASP A 337 -7.30 -6.33 -1.39
CA ASP A 337 -8.09 -7.40 -2.01
C ASP A 337 -8.35 -7.12 -3.51
N ARG A 338 -8.40 -8.20 -4.29
CA ARG A 338 -8.48 -8.12 -5.75
C ARG A 338 -9.78 -7.50 -6.27
N ASP A 339 -10.88 -7.62 -5.54
CA ASP A 339 -12.17 -7.02 -5.89
C ASP A 339 -12.12 -5.49 -5.87
N LEU A 340 -11.45 -4.87 -4.89
CA LEU A 340 -11.22 -3.43 -4.86
C LEU A 340 -10.36 -2.99 -6.05
N VAL A 341 -9.25 -3.70 -6.28
CA VAL A 341 -8.29 -3.37 -7.36
C VAL A 341 -8.93 -3.54 -8.74
N LYS A 342 -9.85 -4.49 -8.92
CA LYS A 342 -10.57 -4.71 -10.17
C LYS A 342 -11.42 -3.49 -10.58
N VAL A 343 -12.10 -2.85 -9.62
CA VAL A 343 -12.85 -1.61 -9.87
C VAL A 343 -11.90 -0.49 -10.31
N TRP A 344 -10.83 -0.27 -9.55
CA TRP A 344 -9.82 0.73 -9.88
C TRP A 344 -9.23 0.51 -11.29
N GLN A 345 -8.86 -0.74 -11.59
CA GLN A 345 -8.21 -1.09 -12.86
C GLN A 345 -9.15 -0.88 -14.05
N LYS A 346 -10.44 -1.22 -13.91
CA LYS A 346 -11.45 -0.97 -14.94
C LYS A 346 -11.58 0.52 -15.24
N MET A 347 -11.66 1.36 -14.20
CA MET A 347 -11.78 2.82 -14.36
C MET A 347 -10.53 3.46 -14.98
N ASN A 348 -9.35 2.92 -14.66
CA ASN A 348 -8.08 3.50 -15.09
C ASN A 348 -7.50 2.86 -16.36
N ALA A 349 -8.11 1.80 -16.90
CA ALA A 349 -7.62 1.12 -18.11
C ALA A 349 -7.37 2.11 -19.27
N LYS A 350 -8.24 3.12 -19.43
CA LYS A 350 -8.09 4.18 -20.44
C LYS A 350 -6.77 4.95 -20.36
N ARG A 351 -6.08 4.97 -19.21
CA ARG A 351 -4.81 5.69 -18.99
C ARG A 351 -3.58 4.93 -19.50
N PHE A 352 -3.69 3.61 -19.61
CA PHE A 352 -2.57 2.73 -19.93
C PHE A 352 -2.64 2.25 -21.38
N ASP A 353 -1.49 2.15 -22.04
CA ASP A 353 -1.36 1.37 -23.27
C ASP A 353 -1.14 -0.11 -22.90
N ASN A 354 -0.33 -0.39 -21.87
CA ASN A 354 -0.05 -1.75 -21.38
C ASN A 354 -0.02 -1.83 -19.85
N ILE A 355 -0.67 -2.88 -19.32
CA ILE A 355 -0.52 -3.34 -17.94
C ILE A 355 0.16 -4.71 -17.98
N MET A 356 1.46 -4.74 -17.75
CA MET A 356 2.31 -5.93 -17.88
C MET A 356 2.52 -6.58 -16.50
N LEU A 357 1.62 -7.48 -16.13
CA LEU A 357 1.74 -8.29 -14.90
C LEU A 357 2.62 -9.52 -15.16
N LYS A 358 3.13 -10.14 -14.09
CA LYS A 358 4.04 -11.30 -14.19
C LYS A 358 5.17 -11.06 -15.19
N THR A 359 5.71 -9.84 -15.20
CA THR A 359 6.67 -9.39 -16.22
C THR A 359 7.84 -8.67 -15.55
N LYS A 360 9.05 -8.98 -15.98
CA LYS A 360 10.29 -8.37 -15.48
C LYS A 360 10.81 -7.34 -16.48
N THR A 361 11.43 -6.29 -15.96
CA THR A 361 12.33 -5.46 -16.77
C THR A 361 13.70 -6.12 -16.79
N VAL A 362 14.22 -6.43 -17.98
CA VAL A 362 15.47 -7.20 -18.15
C VAL A 362 16.62 -6.39 -18.74
N GLY A 363 16.34 -5.22 -19.30
CA GLY A 363 17.36 -4.31 -19.82
C GLY A 363 16.80 -2.92 -20.10
N ALA A 364 17.65 -1.90 -20.03
CA ALA A 364 17.31 -0.55 -20.43
C ALA A 364 18.53 0.16 -21.03
N THR A 365 18.30 0.92 -22.11
CA THR A 365 19.34 1.70 -22.78
C THR A 365 18.81 3.10 -23.05
N ALA A 366 19.59 4.12 -22.68
CA ALA A 366 19.28 5.50 -23.04
C ALA A 366 19.61 5.75 -24.53
N THR A 367 18.66 6.27 -25.29
CA THR A 367 18.82 6.70 -26.68
C THR A 367 18.41 8.16 -26.84
N PRO A 368 18.71 8.82 -27.98
CA PRO A 368 18.21 10.15 -28.27
C PRO A 368 16.68 10.25 -28.28
N GLU A 369 16.00 9.19 -28.71
CA GLU A 369 14.53 9.13 -28.83
C GLU A 369 13.83 8.87 -27.50
N GLY A 370 14.52 8.27 -26.52
CA GLY A 370 13.95 7.94 -25.22
C GLY A 370 14.76 6.89 -24.47
N ILE A 371 14.18 6.34 -23.41
CA ILE A 371 14.72 5.16 -22.72
C ILE A 371 14.09 3.93 -23.35
N LYS A 372 14.89 3.13 -24.05
CA LYS A 372 14.47 1.85 -24.61
C LYS A 372 14.55 0.78 -23.51
N VAL A 373 13.43 0.18 -23.16
CA VAL A 373 13.31 -0.80 -22.08
C VAL A 373 12.85 -2.15 -22.64
N GLN A 374 13.46 -3.23 -22.17
CA GLN A 374 13.17 -4.61 -22.56
C GLN A 374 12.47 -5.32 -21.41
N PHE A 375 11.44 -6.08 -21.76
CA PHE A 375 10.62 -6.83 -20.83
C PHE A 375 10.64 -8.32 -21.14
N GLU A 376 10.53 -9.13 -20.09
CA GLU A 376 10.39 -10.59 -20.18
C GLU A 376 9.28 -11.06 -19.24
N GLY A 377 8.22 -11.64 -19.81
CA GLY A 377 7.16 -12.30 -19.08
C GLY A 377 7.67 -13.56 -18.36
N LEU A 378 7.03 -13.93 -17.25
CA LEU A 378 7.35 -15.20 -16.56
C LEU A 378 7.05 -16.44 -17.42
N ASP A 379 6.28 -16.27 -18.49
CA ASP A 379 6.01 -17.27 -19.55
C ASP A 379 7.09 -17.30 -20.65
N GLY A 380 8.12 -16.45 -20.55
CA GLY A 380 9.19 -16.32 -21.54
C GLY A 380 8.88 -15.39 -22.71
N SER A 381 7.69 -14.76 -22.75
CA SER A 381 7.37 -13.74 -23.74
C SER A 381 8.31 -12.54 -23.62
N LYS A 382 8.68 -11.93 -24.75
CA LYS A 382 9.59 -10.78 -24.79
C LYS A 382 8.94 -9.62 -25.52
N SER A 383 9.10 -8.43 -24.96
CA SER A 383 8.63 -7.18 -25.58
C SER A 383 9.59 -6.04 -25.25
N GLU A 384 9.43 -4.91 -25.94
CA GLU A 384 10.20 -3.70 -25.68
C GLU A 384 9.35 -2.46 -25.87
N GLY A 385 9.74 -1.37 -25.22
CA GLY A 385 9.10 -0.07 -25.34
C GLY A 385 10.13 1.06 -25.26
N THR A 386 9.82 2.21 -25.87
CA THR A 386 10.63 3.43 -25.73
C THR A 386 9.81 4.51 -25.02
N TYR A 387 10.41 5.14 -24.01
CA TYR A 387 9.71 6.02 -23.07
C TYR A 387 10.43 7.35 -22.90
N ASP A 388 9.67 8.44 -22.78
CA ASP A 388 10.24 9.77 -22.50
C ASP A 388 10.64 9.89 -21.02
N LEU A 389 9.97 9.15 -20.14
CA LEU A 389 10.22 9.11 -18.70
C LEU A 389 10.01 7.69 -18.16
N VAL A 390 10.93 7.23 -17.31
CA VAL A 390 10.82 5.95 -16.60
C VAL A 390 10.83 6.22 -15.11
N LEU A 391 9.75 5.84 -14.42
CA LEU A 391 9.64 5.89 -12.97
C LEU A 391 9.98 4.53 -12.37
N GLN A 392 11.07 4.44 -11.60
CA GLN A 392 11.33 3.29 -10.74
C GLN A 392 10.54 3.42 -9.43
N ALA A 393 9.52 2.59 -9.25
CA ALA A 393 8.64 2.56 -8.08
C ALA A 393 8.53 1.15 -7.48
N VAL A 394 9.63 0.38 -7.51
CA VAL A 394 9.70 -1.03 -7.06
C VAL A 394 9.76 -1.23 -5.53
N GLY A 395 9.53 -0.16 -4.76
CA GLY A 395 9.54 -0.17 -3.30
C GLY A 395 10.68 0.63 -2.67
N ARG A 396 10.84 0.44 -1.36
CA ARG A 396 11.72 1.24 -0.51
C ARG A 396 12.54 0.35 0.43
N THR A 397 13.76 0.76 0.76
CA THR A 397 14.66 0.07 1.69
C THR A 397 14.91 0.91 2.94
N PRO A 398 14.91 0.31 4.14
CA PRO A 398 15.17 1.02 5.40
C PRO A 398 16.65 1.47 5.51
N ASN A 399 16.90 2.57 6.23
CA ASN A 399 18.22 3.18 6.36
C ASN A 399 19.03 2.72 7.59
N GLY A 400 18.66 1.63 8.27
CA GLY A 400 19.32 1.20 9.52
C GLY A 400 20.82 0.93 9.38
N LYS A 401 21.28 0.52 8.19
CA LYS A 401 22.71 0.30 7.88
C LYS A 401 23.52 1.57 7.59
N LYS A 402 22.89 2.76 7.62
CA LYS A 402 23.51 4.03 7.19
C LYS A 402 23.87 5.00 8.30
N ILE A 403 23.65 4.59 9.55
CA ILE A 403 23.79 5.45 10.73
C ILE A 403 24.86 4.96 11.71
N ALA A 404 25.67 3.96 11.31
CA ALA A 404 26.64 3.28 12.16
C ALA A 404 26.03 2.72 13.47
N ALA A 405 24.81 2.18 13.39
CA ALA A 405 24.06 1.67 14.55
C ALA A 405 24.82 0.58 15.31
N ASP A 406 25.67 -0.17 14.59
CA ASP A 406 26.56 -1.19 15.14
C ASP A 406 27.51 -0.65 16.21
N LYS A 407 27.99 0.59 16.05
CA LYS A 407 28.85 1.26 17.05
C LYS A 407 28.12 1.54 18.36
N ALA A 408 26.80 1.70 18.31
CA ALA A 408 25.97 1.82 19.51
C ALA A 408 25.56 0.47 20.12
N GLY A 409 25.96 -0.65 19.51
CA GLY A 409 25.50 -2.00 19.90
C GLY A 409 24.11 -2.36 19.38
N VAL A 410 23.51 -1.53 18.52
CA VAL A 410 22.17 -1.75 17.98
C VAL A 410 22.23 -2.77 16.83
N ALA A 411 21.40 -3.80 16.92
CA ALA A 411 21.28 -4.84 15.92
C ALA A 411 20.46 -4.34 14.71
N VAL A 412 20.98 -4.57 13.51
CA VAL A 412 20.31 -4.24 12.24
C VAL A 412 20.21 -5.51 11.40
N THR A 413 19.00 -5.82 10.94
CA THR A 413 18.74 -6.98 10.08
C THR A 413 19.49 -6.88 8.75
N ASP A 414 19.62 -8.01 8.03
CA ASP A 414 20.24 -8.04 6.70
C ASP A 414 19.53 -7.13 5.69
N ARG A 415 18.21 -6.98 5.83
CA ARG A 415 17.39 -6.09 5.00
C ARG A 415 17.49 -4.62 5.39
N GLY A 416 18.18 -4.31 6.49
CA GLY A 416 18.43 -2.95 6.99
C GLY A 416 17.40 -2.39 7.96
N PHE A 417 16.43 -3.20 8.40
CA PHE A 417 15.50 -2.85 9.48
C PHE A 417 16.15 -2.96 10.85
N ILE A 418 15.67 -2.17 11.81
CA ILE A 418 16.00 -2.25 13.23
C ILE A 418 14.77 -2.82 13.94
N ASN A 419 14.86 -4.04 14.45
CA ASN A 419 13.73 -4.64 15.18
C ASN A 419 13.54 -3.94 16.52
N VAL A 420 12.29 -3.77 16.92
CA VAL A 420 11.91 -3.16 18.20
C VAL A 420 10.83 -3.97 18.91
N ASP A 421 10.72 -3.78 20.22
CA ASP A 421 9.61 -4.29 21.02
C ASP A 421 8.37 -3.37 20.95
N VAL A 422 7.29 -3.71 21.65
CA VAL A 422 6.05 -2.92 21.69
C VAL A 422 6.22 -1.52 22.32
N GLN A 423 7.33 -1.25 23.00
CA GLN A 423 7.69 0.06 23.54
C GLN A 423 8.64 0.83 22.62
N MET A 424 8.87 0.30 21.41
CA MET A 424 9.78 0.83 20.40
C MET A 424 11.26 0.76 20.79
N ARG A 425 11.62 -0.02 21.82
CA ARG A 425 13.02 -0.20 22.23
C ARG A 425 13.73 -1.14 21.26
N THR A 426 14.97 -0.80 20.94
CA THR A 426 15.89 -1.73 20.26
C THR A 426 16.42 -2.76 21.25
N ASN A 427 17.39 -3.60 20.83
CA ASN A 427 18.13 -4.47 21.75
C ASN A 427 18.99 -3.69 22.77
N VAL A 428 19.23 -2.39 22.56
CA VAL A 428 19.91 -1.51 23.50
C VAL A 428 18.84 -0.72 24.27
N PRO A 429 18.67 -0.90 25.59
CA PRO A 429 17.46 -0.46 26.31
C PRO A 429 17.15 1.04 26.24
N HIS A 430 18.17 1.89 26.13
CA HIS A 430 18.03 3.36 26.06
C HIS A 430 18.06 3.92 24.63
N ILE A 431 18.03 3.04 23.62
CA ILE A 431 17.94 3.40 22.21
C ILE A 431 16.68 2.78 21.64
N PHE A 432 15.85 3.64 21.05
CA PHE A 432 14.59 3.31 20.42
C PHE A 432 14.72 3.45 18.90
N ALA A 433 13.79 2.86 18.15
CA ALA A 433 13.67 3.10 16.71
C ALA A 433 12.18 3.16 16.32
N ILE A 434 11.85 3.98 15.32
CA ILE A 434 10.46 4.22 14.89
C ILE A 434 10.34 4.47 13.38
N GLY A 435 9.14 4.28 12.83
CA GLY A 435 8.78 4.57 11.45
C GLY A 435 9.25 3.51 10.46
N ASP A 436 9.60 3.92 9.24
CA ASP A 436 9.96 2.98 8.19
C ASP A 436 11.19 2.12 8.51
N VAL A 437 12.08 2.60 9.39
CA VAL A 437 13.32 1.88 9.73
C VAL A 437 13.05 0.62 10.56
N VAL A 438 11.87 0.51 11.20
CA VAL A 438 11.54 -0.64 12.07
C VAL A 438 10.71 -1.73 11.41
N GLY A 439 10.03 -1.43 10.30
CA GLY A 439 9.25 -2.44 9.60
C GLY A 439 8.12 -1.90 8.73
N GLN A 440 7.44 -2.83 8.08
CA GLN A 440 6.21 -2.57 7.34
C GLN A 440 5.00 -2.44 8.29
N PRO A 441 3.92 -1.75 7.87
CA PRO A 441 3.84 -0.94 6.65
C PRO A 441 4.59 0.40 6.81
N MET A 442 5.34 0.82 5.78
CA MET A 442 6.07 2.09 5.76
C MET A 442 5.11 3.28 5.54
N LEU A 443 4.41 3.68 6.60
CA LEU A 443 3.35 4.70 6.57
C LEU A 443 3.58 5.79 7.61
N ALA A 444 3.26 7.03 7.23
CA ALA A 444 3.51 8.21 8.06
C ALA A 444 2.72 8.20 9.38
N HIS A 445 1.45 7.81 9.34
CA HIS A 445 0.60 7.71 10.54
C HIS A 445 1.09 6.63 11.51
N LYS A 446 1.59 5.48 11.02
CA LYS A 446 2.28 4.50 11.87
C LYS A 446 3.47 5.15 12.59
N ALA A 447 4.34 5.82 11.82
CA ALA A 447 5.54 6.46 12.37
C ALA A 447 5.21 7.50 13.45
N VAL A 448 4.14 8.28 13.29
CA VAL A 448 3.70 9.27 14.31
C VAL A 448 3.22 8.60 15.59
N HIS A 449 2.45 7.51 15.50
CA HIS A 449 1.97 6.82 16.71
C HIS A 449 3.10 6.07 17.44
N GLU A 450 3.99 5.39 16.70
CA GLU A 450 5.22 4.80 17.25
C GLU A 450 6.07 5.86 17.96
N ALA A 451 6.16 7.08 17.38
CA ALA A 451 6.92 8.19 17.94
C ALA A 451 6.42 8.65 19.31
N HIS A 452 5.10 8.77 19.48
CA HIS A 452 4.53 9.20 20.75
C HIS A 452 4.83 8.21 21.85
N VAL A 453 4.71 6.90 21.57
CA VAL A 453 5.07 5.83 22.51
C VAL A 453 6.55 5.91 22.88
N ALA A 454 7.45 5.97 21.89
CA ALA A 454 8.89 6.01 22.16
C ALA A 454 9.28 7.24 22.99
N ALA A 455 8.71 8.41 22.71
CA ALA A 455 8.97 9.65 23.45
C ALA A 455 8.46 9.57 24.90
N GLU A 456 7.28 8.98 25.12
CA GLU A 456 6.73 8.77 26.45
C GLU A 456 7.58 7.80 27.26
N VAL A 457 7.96 6.66 26.69
CA VAL A 457 8.79 5.66 27.37
C VAL A 457 10.17 6.23 27.71
N ALA A 458 10.80 6.99 26.79
CA ALA A 458 12.06 7.66 27.05
C ALA A 458 11.94 8.73 28.15
N ALA A 459 10.88 9.54 28.14
CA ALA A 459 10.62 10.53 29.18
C ALA A 459 10.33 9.89 30.54
N GLY A 460 9.54 8.82 30.57
CA GLY A 460 9.27 8.04 31.79
C GLY A 460 10.56 7.53 32.44
N ALA A 461 11.49 7.03 31.64
CA ALA A 461 12.78 6.56 32.14
C ALA A 461 13.66 7.69 32.73
N ILE A 462 13.64 8.89 32.13
CA ILE A 462 14.44 10.03 32.61
C ILE A 462 13.81 10.72 33.82
N LEU A 463 12.48 10.86 33.82
CA LEU A 463 11.72 11.57 34.86
C LEU A 463 11.32 10.67 36.04
N GLY A 464 11.50 9.36 35.91
CA GLY A 464 11.04 8.39 36.91
C GLY A 464 9.51 8.20 36.92
N ASP A 465 8.83 8.49 35.80
CA ASP A 465 7.38 8.35 35.68
C ASP A 465 7.00 6.93 35.22
N ALA A 466 6.37 6.18 36.11
CA ALA A 466 5.96 4.80 35.87
C ALA A 466 4.77 4.66 34.93
N HIS A 467 3.95 5.69 34.74
CA HIS A 467 2.84 5.68 33.78
C HIS A 467 3.38 5.81 32.36
N LEU A 468 4.22 6.83 32.12
CA LEU A 468 4.87 7.04 30.81
C LEU A 468 5.79 5.87 30.43
N SER A 469 6.50 5.29 31.39
CA SER A 469 7.39 4.14 31.16
C SER A 469 6.65 2.87 30.71
N LYS A 470 5.32 2.83 30.83
CA LYS A 470 4.47 1.70 30.44
C LYS A 470 3.72 1.92 29.13
N SER A 471 3.90 3.06 28.45
CA SER A 471 3.31 3.27 27.12
C SER A 471 3.74 2.16 26.16
N GLN A 472 2.80 1.74 25.32
CA GLN A 472 2.98 0.66 24.34
C GLN A 472 2.27 1.02 23.03
N PHE A 473 2.86 0.58 21.92
CA PHE A 473 2.24 0.63 20.61
C PHE A 473 1.38 -0.64 20.43
N ASP A 474 0.13 -0.55 20.86
CA ASP A 474 -0.86 -1.63 20.81
C ASP A 474 -2.02 -1.27 19.87
N ALA A 475 -1.67 -0.84 18.65
CA ALA A 475 -2.66 -0.60 17.60
C ALA A 475 -3.01 -1.94 16.95
N ARG A 476 -4.29 -2.34 16.98
CA ARG A 476 -4.78 -3.54 16.31
C ARG A 476 -4.71 -3.40 14.80
N VAL A 477 -4.91 -2.18 14.30
CA VAL A 477 -4.99 -1.92 12.86
C VAL A 477 -4.27 -0.66 12.44
N ILE A 478 -3.72 -0.71 11.22
CA ILE A 478 -3.09 0.44 10.55
C ILE A 478 -3.73 0.55 9.17
N PRO A 479 -4.46 1.63 8.85
CA PRO A 479 -5.12 1.79 7.55
C PRO A 479 -4.09 2.00 6.44
N SER A 480 -4.44 1.56 5.24
CA SER A 480 -3.69 1.77 4.00
C SER A 480 -4.61 2.41 2.96
N VAL A 481 -4.07 3.39 2.21
CA VAL A 481 -4.84 4.15 1.21
C VAL A 481 -3.98 4.37 -0.02
N ALA A 482 -4.49 3.98 -1.18
CA ALA A 482 -4.03 4.47 -2.47
C ALA A 482 -4.90 5.66 -2.88
N TYR A 483 -4.30 6.85 -2.97
CA TYR A 483 -5.01 8.09 -3.33
C TYR A 483 -5.13 8.25 -4.85
N THR A 484 -5.34 7.13 -5.55
CA THR A 484 -5.68 7.12 -6.97
C THR A 484 -7.12 7.59 -7.19
N ASP A 485 -7.59 7.62 -8.44
CA ASP A 485 -8.99 7.90 -8.75
C ASP A 485 -9.63 6.71 -9.51
N PRO A 486 -10.58 5.96 -8.91
CA PRO A 486 -11.05 6.09 -7.53
C PRO A 486 -9.96 5.72 -6.50
N GLU A 487 -10.15 6.18 -5.26
CA GLU A 487 -9.28 5.79 -4.15
C GLU A 487 -9.52 4.31 -3.78
N VAL A 488 -8.49 3.65 -3.26
CA VAL A 488 -8.58 2.29 -2.72
C VAL A 488 -8.07 2.32 -1.27
N ALA A 489 -8.97 2.19 -0.31
CA ALA A 489 -8.68 2.23 1.11
C ALA A 489 -9.02 0.90 1.79
N TRP A 490 -8.17 0.43 2.70
CA TRP A 490 -8.46 -0.77 3.49
C TRP A 490 -7.78 -0.72 4.86
N VAL A 491 -8.32 -1.47 5.81
CA VAL A 491 -7.81 -1.58 7.17
C VAL A 491 -8.15 -2.94 7.77
N GLY A 492 -7.26 -3.45 8.63
CA GLY A 492 -7.45 -4.76 9.26
C GLY A 492 -7.22 -5.93 8.30
N LEU A 493 -7.90 -7.04 8.58
CA LEU A 493 -7.83 -8.28 7.81
C LEU A 493 -8.44 -8.08 6.42
N THR A 494 -7.79 -8.61 5.39
CA THR A 494 -8.35 -8.68 4.02
C THR A 494 -8.91 -10.07 3.73
N GLU A 495 -9.72 -10.25 2.69
CA GLU A 495 -10.22 -11.58 2.29
C GLU A 495 -9.06 -12.54 1.93
N ASP A 496 -8.05 -12.04 1.21
CA ASP A 496 -6.86 -12.82 0.85
C ASP A 496 -6.09 -13.28 2.10
N GLN A 497 -5.96 -12.41 3.10
CA GLN A 497 -5.34 -12.75 4.38
C GLN A 497 -6.20 -13.72 5.20
N ALA A 498 -7.51 -13.52 5.27
CA ALA A 498 -8.43 -14.41 5.96
C ALA A 498 -8.34 -15.83 5.40
N LYS A 499 -8.37 -15.95 4.07
CA LYS A 499 -8.21 -17.23 3.36
C LYS A 499 -6.85 -17.86 3.64
N ALA A 500 -5.76 -17.09 3.56
CA ALA A 500 -4.41 -17.60 3.81
C ALA A 500 -4.20 -18.06 5.27
N GLN A 501 -4.88 -17.42 6.23
CA GLN A 501 -4.78 -17.74 7.66
C GLN A 501 -5.84 -18.74 8.15
N GLY A 502 -6.77 -19.15 7.28
CA GLY A 502 -7.87 -20.04 7.66
C GLY A 502 -8.90 -19.40 8.59
N ILE A 503 -8.99 -18.06 8.63
CA ILE A 503 -9.96 -17.31 9.43
C ILE A 503 -11.28 -17.28 8.67
N LYS A 504 -12.36 -17.74 9.32
CA LYS A 504 -13.70 -17.67 8.77
C LYS A 504 -14.23 -16.26 8.92
N VAL A 505 -14.72 -15.69 7.82
CA VAL A 505 -15.27 -14.33 7.81
C VAL A 505 -16.64 -14.30 7.15
N LYS A 506 -17.52 -13.49 7.71
CA LYS A 506 -18.78 -13.10 7.11
C LYS A 506 -18.60 -11.75 6.44
N LYS A 507 -18.91 -11.68 5.15
CA LYS A 507 -18.77 -10.47 4.34
C LYS A 507 -20.09 -9.69 4.29
N GLY A 508 -20.02 -8.41 4.62
CA GLY A 508 -21.01 -7.41 4.25
C GLY A 508 -20.49 -6.56 3.10
N LEU A 509 -21.23 -6.44 2.01
CA LEU A 509 -20.82 -5.65 0.85
C LEU A 509 -21.99 -4.80 0.37
N PHE A 510 -21.80 -3.49 0.34
CA PHE A 510 -22.75 -2.53 -0.20
C PHE A 510 -22.21 -1.93 -1.51
N PRO A 511 -22.81 -2.27 -2.67
CA PRO A 511 -22.39 -1.72 -3.96
C PRO A 511 -22.85 -0.28 -4.10
N TRP A 512 -22.01 0.61 -4.61
CA TRP A 512 -22.36 2.03 -4.76
C TRP A 512 -23.33 2.29 -5.91
N THR A 513 -23.60 1.30 -6.76
CA THR A 513 -24.73 1.30 -7.69
C THR A 513 -26.10 1.31 -6.99
N ALA A 514 -26.14 1.08 -5.68
CA ALA A 514 -27.32 1.26 -4.83
C ALA A 514 -27.25 2.53 -3.96
N SER A 515 -26.16 3.29 -4.00
CA SER A 515 -26.03 4.54 -3.25
C SER A 515 -26.60 5.71 -4.06
N GLY A 516 -27.70 6.29 -3.58
CA GLY A 516 -28.24 7.52 -4.18
C GLY A 516 -27.21 8.65 -4.25
N ARG A 517 -26.31 8.76 -3.26
CA ARG A 517 -25.22 9.75 -3.27
C ARG A 517 -24.19 9.47 -4.37
N ALA A 518 -23.74 8.23 -4.51
CA ALA A 518 -22.73 7.88 -5.51
C ALA A 518 -23.26 8.05 -6.94
N ILE A 519 -24.51 7.62 -7.17
CA ILE A 519 -25.22 7.83 -8.45
C ILE A 519 -25.36 9.33 -8.75
N ALA A 520 -25.78 10.14 -7.77
CA ALA A 520 -25.93 11.58 -7.95
C ALA A 520 -24.60 12.28 -8.28
N ASN A 521 -23.47 11.73 -7.81
CA ASN A 521 -22.13 12.22 -8.14
C ASN A 521 -21.61 11.68 -9.48
N GLY A 522 -22.30 10.73 -10.13
CA GLY A 522 -21.81 10.03 -11.33
C GLY A 522 -20.62 9.11 -11.05
N ARG A 523 -20.47 8.64 -9.81
CA ARG A 523 -19.32 7.87 -9.31
C ARG A 523 -19.76 6.59 -8.56
N ASP A 524 -20.69 5.85 -9.16
CA ASP A 524 -21.32 4.66 -8.58
C ASP A 524 -20.54 3.35 -8.85
N GLU A 525 -19.34 3.42 -9.44
CA GLU A 525 -18.49 2.27 -9.73
C GLU A 525 -17.98 1.53 -8.48
N GLY A 526 -18.02 2.21 -7.33
CA GLY A 526 -17.41 1.80 -6.09
C GLY A 526 -18.21 0.80 -5.26
N PHE A 527 -17.67 0.44 -4.10
CA PHE A 527 -18.38 -0.30 -3.06
C PHE A 527 -17.68 -0.12 -1.70
N THR A 528 -18.43 -0.43 -0.64
CA THR A 528 -17.88 -0.63 0.71
C THR A 528 -18.05 -2.08 1.15
N LYS A 529 -16.98 -2.66 1.69
CA LYS A 529 -16.88 -4.05 2.13
C LYS A 529 -16.42 -4.11 3.58
N LEU A 530 -17.11 -4.87 4.41
CA LEU A 530 -16.77 -5.16 5.81
C LEU A 530 -16.64 -6.67 6.01
N LEU A 531 -15.66 -7.08 6.80
CA LEU A 531 -15.38 -8.48 7.14
C LEU A 531 -15.54 -8.67 8.65
N PHE A 532 -16.45 -9.55 9.04
CA PHE A 532 -16.74 -9.88 10.44
C PHE A 532 -16.30 -11.30 10.75
N ASP A 533 -15.87 -11.56 11.98
CA ASP A 533 -15.56 -12.92 12.46
C ASP A 533 -16.77 -13.85 12.33
N ASP A 534 -16.63 -14.97 11.62
CA ASP A 534 -17.68 -15.99 11.48
C ASP A 534 -17.25 -17.33 12.09
N SER A 535 -16.36 -17.26 13.09
CA SER A 535 -15.98 -18.40 13.90
C SER A 535 -17.17 -18.95 14.72
N PRO A 536 -17.19 -20.26 15.04
CA PRO A 536 -18.20 -20.81 15.95
C PRO A 536 -18.28 -20.08 17.30
N GLU A 537 -17.15 -19.57 17.78
CA GLU A 537 -16.99 -18.82 19.02
C GLU A 537 -17.65 -17.43 18.95
N ALA A 538 -17.85 -16.88 17.76
CA ALA A 538 -18.51 -15.59 17.56
C ALA A 538 -20.04 -15.66 17.82
N HIS A 539 -20.65 -16.85 17.84
CA HIS A 539 -22.07 -17.05 18.12
C HIS A 539 -23.04 -16.14 17.33
N GLY A 540 -22.67 -15.78 16.09
CA GLY A 540 -23.45 -14.87 15.24
C GLY A 540 -23.23 -13.37 15.49
N HIS A 541 -22.38 -13.01 16.45
CA HIS A 541 -22.00 -11.65 16.83
C HIS A 541 -20.49 -11.40 16.60
N GLY A 542 -20.05 -11.75 15.39
CA GLY A 542 -18.68 -11.55 14.93
C GLY A 542 -18.23 -10.11 15.05
N LYS A 543 -17.09 -9.89 15.71
CA LYS A 543 -16.43 -8.59 15.69
C LYS A 543 -15.95 -8.28 14.29
N ILE A 544 -15.94 -7.00 13.92
CA ILE A 544 -15.30 -6.55 12.70
C ILE A 544 -13.79 -6.85 12.76
N LEU A 545 -13.27 -7.50 11.72
CA LEU A 545 -11.86 -7.87 11.58
C LEU A 545 -11.15 -7.02 10.52
N GLY A 546 -11.89 -6.47 9.56
CA GLY A 546 -11.35 -5.63 8.52
C GLY A 546 -12.41 -5.02 7.62
N GLY A 547 -11.98 -4.14 6.74
CA GLY A 547 -12.85 -3.53 5.75
C GLY A 547 -12.06 -2.85 4.63
N GLY A 548 -12.73 -2.67 3.50
CA GLY A 548 -12.19 -2.07 2.31
C GLY A 548 -13.22 -1.22 1.57
N ILE A 549 -12.79 -0.10 1.03
CA ILE A 549 -13.61 0.83 0.26
C ILE A 549 -12.87 1.16 -1.03
N VAL A 550 -13.57 1.08 -2.16
CA VAL A 550 -13.10 1.61 -3.44
C VAL A 550 -14.09 2.65 -3.95
N GLY A 551 -13.61 3.86 -4.23
CA GLY A 551 -14.45 4.97 -4.66
C GLY A 551 -13.89 6.34 -4.25
N THR A 552 -14.57 7.42 -4.63
CA THR A 552 -14.19 8.78 -4.21
C THR A 552 -14.29 8.92 -2.68
N HIS A 553 -13.31 9.58 -2.05
CA HIS A 553 -13.25 9.81 -0.60
C HIS A 553 -13.13 8.54 0.27
N ALA A 554 -12.74 7.40 -0.30
CA ALA A 554 -12.57 6.15 0.45
C ALA A 554 -11.60 6.30 1.63
N GLY A 555 -10.52 7.06 1.44
CA GLY A 555 -9.51 7.33 2.45
C GLY A 555 -10.01 8.17 3.64
N ASP A 556 -11.00 9.04 3.42
CA ASP A 556 -11.61 9.84 4.50
C ASP A 556 -12.59 9.00 5.34
N MET A 557 -13.20 7.96 4.75
CA MET A 557 -14.20 7.11 5.39
C MET A 557 -13.59 5.92 6.15
N ILE A 558 -12.40 5.45 5.77
CA ILE A 558 -11.76 4.27 6.39
C ILE A 558 -11.48 4.43 7.89
N GLY A 559 -11.44 5.67 8.39
CA GLY A 559 -11.22 5.98 9.81
C GLY A 559 -12.32 5.43 10.71
N GLU A 560 -13.57 5.38 10.26
CA GLU A 560 -14.66 4.81 11.05
C GLU A 560 -14.52 3.28 11.19
N ILE A 561 -14.14 2.59 10.11
CA ILE A 561 -13.87 1.15 10.13
C ILE A 561 -12.69 0.84 11.05
N ALA A 562 -11.63 1.64 11.00
CA ALA A 562 -10.49 1.50 11.91
C ALA A 562 -10.91 1.64 13.37
N LEU A 563 -11.72 2.65 13.69
CA LEU A 563 -12.28 2.85 15.02
C LEU A 563 -13.17 1.68 15.45
N ALA A 564 -14.02 1.16 14.57
CA ALA A 564 -14.90 0.02 14.87
C ALA A 564 -14.10 -1.23 15.26
N ILE A 565 -12.99 -1.51 14.57
CA ILE A 565 -12.08 -2.62 14.91
C ILE A 565 -11.39 -2.38 16.26
N GLU A 566 -10.94 -1.15 16.52
CA GLU A 566 -10.37 -0.77 17.82
C GLU A 566 -11.40 -0.80 18.96
N MET A 567 -12.68 -0.58 18.69
CA MET A 567 -13.72 -0.74 19.70
C MET A 567 -14.16 -2.20 19.85
N GLY A 568 -13.78 -3.07 18.91
CA GLY A 568 -14.24 -4.45 18.86
C GLY A 568 -15.74 -4.57 18.60
N ALA A 569 -16.28 -3.64 17.79
CA ALA A 569 -17.68 -3.56 17.42
C ALA A 569 -18.12 -4.79 16.59
N ASP A 570 -19.40 -5.15 16.66
CA ASP A 570 -20.01 -6.15 15.78
C ASP A 570 -20.79 -5.51 14.61
N ALA A 571 -21.40 -6.34 13.76
CA ALA A 571 -22.20 -5.85 12.64
C ALA A 571 -23.45 -5.06 13.09
N VAL A 572 -24.00 -5.35 14.27
CA VAL A 572 -25.20 -4.69 14.80
C VAL A 572 -24.86 -3.32 15.35
N ASP A 573 -23.72 -3.16 16.02
CA ASP A 573 -23.22 -1.86 16.50
C ASP A 573 -23.10 -0.86 15.32
N ILE A 574 -22.48 -1.31 14.23
CA ILE A 574 -22.28 -0.49 13.02
C ILE A 574 -23.62 -0.28 12.31
N GLY A 575 -24.38 -1.35 12.05
CA GLY A 575 -25.64 -1.28 11.30
C GLY A 575 -26.73 -0.46 11.99
N LYS A 576 -26.78 -0.41 13.34
CA LYS A 576 -27.73 0.41 14.08
C LYS A 576 -27.29 1.85 14.30
N THR A 577 -26.03 2.18 13.99
CA THR A 577 -25.58 3.56 14.03
C THR A 577 -26.28 4.33 12.90
N ILE A 578 -26.97 5.41 13.24
CA ILE A 578 -27.67 6.24 12.25
C ILE A 578 -26.62 7.10 11.53
N HIS A 579 -26.23 6.66 10.34
CA HIS A 579 -25.36 7.41 9.45
C HIS A 579 -26.18 8.49 8.72
N PRO A 580 -25.59 9.67 8.43
CA PRO A 580 -26.30 10.72 7.71
C PRO A 580 -26.60 10.33 6.25
N HIS A 581 -27.79 10.68 5.76
CA HIS A 581 -28.25 10.45 4.40
C HIS A 581 -28.58 11.76 3.66
N PRO A 582 -28.25 11.92 2.36
CA PRO A 582 -27.47 11.00 1.52
C PRO A 582 -25.96 11.25 1.63
N THR A 583 -25.17 10.23 1.93
CA THR A 583 -23.69 10.30 1.98
C THR A 583 -23.02 9.07 1.36
N LEU A 584 -21.71 9.14 1.12
CA LEU A 584 -20.93 7.92 0.82
C LEU A 584 -20.65 7.13 2.11
N GLY A 585 -20.50 7.83 3.24
CA GLY A 585 -20.18 7.25 4.53
C GLY A 585 -21.24 6.28 5.05
N GLU A 586 -22.53 6.51 4.77
CA GLU A 586 -23.61 5.60 5.18
C GLU A 586 -23.49 4.18 4.59
N SER A 587 -22.70 4.01 3.52
CA SER A 587 -22.42 2.68 2.96
C SER A 587 -21.64 1.77 3.92
N ILE A 588 -20.99 2.31 4.96
CA ILE A 588 -20.41 1.54 6.07
C ILE A 588 -21.52 0.88 6.90
N GLY A 589 -22.48 1.67 7.37
CA GLY A 589 -23.69 1.17 8.04
C GLY A 589 -24.45 0.16 7.20
N MET A 590 -24.72 0.50 5.93
CA MET A 590 -25.46 -0.39 5.03
C MET A 590 -24.69 -1.69 4.72
N ALA A 591 -23.35 -1.67 4.61
CA ALA A 591 -22.57 -2.90 4.47
C ALA A 591 -22.69 -3.79 5.72
N ALA A 592 -22.79 -3.22 6.92
CA ALA A 592 -23.03 -3.97 8.14
C ALA A 592 -24.48 -4.55 8.17
N GLU A 593 -25.47 -3.76 7.76
CA GLU A 593 -26.85 -4.23 7.60
C GLU A 593 -26.97 -5.38 6.58
N VAL A 594 -26.18 -5.35 5.51
CA VAL A 594 -26.05 -6.48 4.56
C VAL A 594 -25.51 -7.70 5.28
N ALA A 595 -24.46 -7.54 6.09
CA ALA A 595 -23.87 -8.65 6.83
C ALA A 595 -24.87 -9.30 7.80
N HIS A 596 -25.73 -8.55 8.48
CA HIS A 596 -26.74 -9.12 9.39
C HIS A 596 -28.16 -9.26 8.80
N GLY A 597 -28.33 -8.94 7.52
CA GLY A 597 -29.53 -9.24 6.73
C GLY A 597 -30.72 -8.30 6.96
N SER A 598 -30.50 -7.05 7.37
CA SER A 598 -31.57 -6.05 7.54
C SER A 598 -31.58 -4.95 6.50
N CYS A 599 -30.61 -4.91 5.57
CA CYS A 599 -30.52 -3.84 4.59
C CYS A 599 -31.76 -3.83 3.70
N THR A 600 -32.44 -2.68 3.62
CA THR A 600 -33.65 -2.49 2.82
C THR A 600 -33.40 -1.81 1.48
N ASP A 601 -32.19 -1.32 1.26
CA ASP A 601 -31.79 -0.61 0.03
C ASP A 601 -31.20 -1.56 -1.03
N LEU A 602 -31.15 -2.86 -0.72
CA LEU A 602 -30.78 -3.94 -1.63
C LEU A 602 -31.88 -5.00 -1.68
N PRO A 603 -31.91 -5.83 -2.74
CA PRO A 603 -32.80 -6.98 -2.79
C PRO A 603 -32.65 -7.88 -1.54
N PRO A 604 -33.74 -8.54 -1.07
CA PRO A 604 -33.69 -9.37 0.12
C PRO A 604 -32.71 -10.52 -0.05
N ALA A 605 -31.83 -10.71 0.94
CA ALA A 605 -30.77 -11.73 0.91
C ALA A 605 -31.29 -13.18 1.03
N ARG A 606 -32.55 -13.39 1.42
CA ARG A 606 -33.20 -14.71 1.55
C ARG A 606 -34.56 -14.69 0.85
N LYS A 607 -34.80 -15.66 -0.03
CA LYS A 607 -36.14 -16.13 -0.38
C LYS A 607 -36.45 -17.38 0.42
#